data_AF-A0A818I389-F1
#
_entry.id   AF-A0A818I389-F1
#
_cell.length_a   1.000
_cell.length_b   1.000
_cell.length_c   1.000
_cell.angle_alpha   90.00
_cell.angle_beta   90.00
_cell.angle_gamma   90.00
#
_symmetry.space_group_name_H-M   'P 1'
#
loop_
_entity.id
_entity.type
_entity.pdbx_description
1 polymer ?
#
loop_
_entity_poly.entity_id
_entity_poly.type
_entity_poly.pdbx_seq_one_letter_code
_entity_poly.pdbx_strand_id
1 'polypeptide(L)'
;MVDDYNTGRRITVWDTSDPPKSMDPSQSMRNAPSLSMSTQNALVPYQKYTAQVYPQYNIDQRQMQQIQYQTKPSRPSKPNSTDIETGSKSGLEYISVSRVLGFLLGLIITAVPLGIIVTFYALLSTISTALSLPPQCTSYSTLTDISRLSNYTSGCCPCDSTVSTTWYRITGAAGTQLLTYPVSTGYCSTNTPGWWNGTHPSTIGATTSGTLCTSYSGYLCHPSYSINSILATNCNGYYVYYLQTISCYCCWIYPRYCTT
;
A
#
# COMPACT_ATOMS: atom_id res chain seq x y z
N MET A 1 44.22 16.57 -25.17
CA MET A 1 44.32 15.29 -25.90
C MET A 1 45.33 14.44 -25.16
N VAL A 2 44.98 13.19 -24.84
CA VAL A 2 45.91 12.24 -24.20
C VAL A 2 45.85 10.97 -25.03
N ASP A 3 47.01 10.40 -25.33
CA ASP A 3 47.12 9.14 -26.06
C ASP A 3 47.02 7.97 -25.08
N ASP A 4 46.21 6.97 -25.41
CA ASP A 4 46.15 5.70 -24.67
C ASP A 4 47.30 4.80 -25.12
N TYR A 5 48.28 4.60 -24.23
CA TYR A 5 49.51 3.84 -24.50
C TYR A 5 49.31 2.33 -24.72
N ASN A 6 48.12 1.77 -24.45
CA ASN A 6 47.83 0.36 -24.69
C ASN A 6 47.18 0.07 -26.05
N THR A 7 46.62 1.08 -26.73
CA THR A 7 45.89 0.89 -27.99
C THR A 7 46.32 1.82 -29.13
N GLY A 8 47.18 2.81 -28.86
CA GLY A 8 47.70 3.74 -29.87
C GLY A 8 46.64 4.63 -30.51
N ARG A 9 45.45 4.74 -29.91
CA ARG A 9 44.32 5.51 -30.46
C ARG A 9 44.14 6.82 -29.69
N ARG A 10 44.01 7.93 -30.43
CA ARG A 10 43.69 9.25 -29.88
C ARG A 10 42.26 9.31 -29.35
N ILE A 11 42.09 9.79 -28.13
CA ILE A 11 40.78 10.00 -27.50
C ILE A 11 40.57 11.50 -27.25
N THR A 12 39.44 12.04 -27.72
CA THR A 12 38.98 13.39 -27.40
C THR A 12 38.23 13.39 -26.07
N VAL A 13 38.65 14.27 -25.16
CA VAL A 13 37.95 14.54 -23.89
C VAL A 13 36.85 15.55 -24.17
N TRP A 14 35.61 15.24 -23.77
CA TRP A 14 34.48 16.16 -23.89
C TRP A 14 34.51 17.18 -22.75
N ASP A 15 34.48 18.47 -23.09
CA ASP A 15 34.33 19.60 -22.18
C ASP A 15 32.86 19.71 -21.75
N THR A 16 32.59 19.83 -20.45
CA THR A 16 31.24 19.79 -19.84
C THR A 16 30.58 21.17 -19.72
N SER A 17 30.91 22.13 -20.58
CA SER A 17 30.49 23.53 -20.40
C SER A 17 29.27 23.99 -21.23
N ASP A 18 28.60 23.12 -22.02
CA ASP A 18 27.39 23.50 -22.77
C ASP A 18 26.11 22.72 -22.34
N PRO A 19 24.97 23.39 -22.09
CA PRO A 19 23.70 22.72 -21.78
C PRO A 19 23.06 22.11 -23.05
N PRO A 20 22.41 20.93 -22.96
CA PRO A 20 21.84 20.28 -24.15
C PRO A 20 20.62 21.04 -24.66
N LYS A 21 20.68 21.48 -25.92
CA LYS A 21 19.54 21.99 -26.68
C LYS A 21 18.49 20.88 -26.85
N SER A 22 17.22 21.26 -26.69
CA SER A 22 16.04 20.41 -26.88
C SER A 22 16.09 19.63 -28.19
N MET A 23 15.93 18.31 -28.12
CA MET A 23 15.96 17.41 -29.27
C MET A 23 14.54 17.21 -29.83
N ASP A 24 14.35 17.56 -31.10
CA ASP A 24 13.10 17.44 -31.87
C ASP A 24 12.69 15.96 -32.09
N PRO A 25 11.43 15.55 -31.84
CA PRO A 25 11.01 14.15 -31.93
C PRO A 25 11.01 13.54 -33.34
N SER A 26 11.27 14.32 -34.39
CA SER A 26 11.16 13.87 -35.78
C SER A 26 12.39 13.17 -36.37
N GLN A 27 13.50 13.02 -35.63
CA GLN A 27 14.75 12.46 -36.18
C GLN A 27 15.08 10.99 -35.84
N SER A 28 14.28 10.28 -35.04
CA SER A 28 14.60 8.88 -34.66
C SER A 28 14.21 7.82 -35.70
N MET A 29 13.55 8.18 -36.81
CA MET A 29 13.10 7.22 -37.85
C MET A 29 13.94 7.24 -39.13
N ARG A 30 15.28 7.32 -39.07
CA ARG A 30 16.11 7.27 -40.29
C ARG A 30 17.05 6.10 -40.46
N ASN A 31 17.17 5.18 -39.50
CA ASN A 31 18.04 3.99 -39.64
C ASN A 31 17.31 2.67 -39.34
N ALA A 32 16.13 2.46 -39.93
CA ALA A 32 15.51 1.13 -40.00
C ALA A 32 15.81 0.52 -41.38
N PRO A 33 16.35 -0.71 -41.48
CA PRO A 33 16.51 -1.37 -42.78
C PRO A 33 15.12 -1.67 -43.36
N SER A 34 14.93 -1.32 -44.64
CA SER A 34 13.69 -1.52 -45.38
C SER A 34 13.39 -3.01 -45.57
N LEU A 35 12.32 -3.50 -44.95
CA LEU A 35 11.69 -4.77 -45.33
C LEU A 35 10.39 -4.46 -46.09
N SER A 36 10.34 -4.95 -47.32
CA SER A 36 9.25 -4.81 -48.28
C SER A 36 7.93 -5.36 -47.74
N MET A 37 6.83 -4.64 -47.98
CA MET A 37 5.45 -5.11 -47.77
C MET A 37 5.16 -6.35 -48.63
N SER A 38 4.96 -7.49 -47.98
CA SER A 38 4.08 -8.54 -48.50
C SER A 38 3.01 -8.84 -47.46
N THR A 39 1.76 -8.62 -47.86
CA THR A 39 0.54 -8.92 -47.12
C THR A 39 0.53 -10.35 -46.59
N GLN A 40 0.51 -10.53 -45.28
CA GLN A 40 -0.07 -11.70 -44.61
C GLN A 40 -0.36 -11.36 -43.15
N ASN A 41 -1.60 -11.64 -42.74
CA ASN A 41 -2.09 -11.56 -41.36
C ASN A 41 -1.11 -12.25 -40.40
N ALA A 42 -0.41 -11.50 -39.56
CA ALA A 42 0.45 -12.04 -38.52
C ALA A 42 0.06 -11.43 -37.17
N LEU A 43 -0.61 -12.24 -36.36
CA LEU A 43 -0.69 -12.06 -34.92
C LEU A 43 0.73 -11.88 -34.38
N VAL A 44 1.01 -10.76 -33.72
CA VAL A 44 2.31 -10.52 -33.08
C VAL A 44 2.50 -11.59 -32.00
N PRO A 45 3.58 -12.41 -32.04
CA PRO A 45 3.73 -13.50 -31.10
C PRO A 45 4.10 -12.94 -29.72
N TYR A 46 3.18 -13.06 -28.77
CA TYR A 46 3.45 -12.95 -27.34
C TYR A 46 4.49 -14.03 -26.99
N GLN A 47 5.75 -13.64 -26.76
CA GLN A 47 6.76 -14.59 -26.32
C GLN A 47 6.35 -15.13 -24.94
N LYS A 48 5.93 -16.40 -24.92
CA LYS A 48 5.76 -17.19 -23.70
C LYS A 48 7.14 -17.34 -23.05
N TYR A 49 7.44 -16.50 -22.08
CA TYR A 49 8.55 -16.77 -21.17
C TYR A 49 8.07 -17.76 -20.10
N THR A 50 8.60 -18.97 -20.17
CA THR A 50 8.38 -20.03 -19.19
C THR A 50 8.82 -19.58 -17.81
N ALA A 51 7.96 -19.77 -16.81
CA ALA A 51 8.27 -19.56 -15.41
C ALA A 51 9.54 -20.35 -15.03
N GLN A 52 10.66 -19.65 -14.83
CA GLN A 52 11.83 -20.26 -14.23
C GLN A 52 11.65 -20.21 -12.71
N VAL A 53 11.50 -21.38 -12.11
CA VAL A 53 11.50 -21.58 -10.66
C VAL A 53 12.94 -21.39 -10.17
N TYR A 54 13.19 -20.38 -9.34
CA TYR A 54 14.48 -20.13 -8.69
C TYR A 54 14.30 -19.81 -7.19
N PRO A 55 15.33 -20.05 -6.36
CA PRO A 55 15.17 -20.57 -5.01
C PRO A 55 14.64 -19.53 -4.02
N GLN A 56 13.82 -20.03 -3.10
CA GLN A 56 13.27 -19.28 -1.97
C GLN A 56 14.41 -18.64 -1.16
N TYR A 57 14.52 -17.31 -1.19
CA TYR A 57 15.36 -16.59 -0.25
C TYR A 57 14.73 -16.74 1.14
N ASN A 58 15.45 -17.38 2.07
CA ASN A 58 14.98 -17.60 3.43
C ASN A 58 14.83 -16.24 4.14
N ILE A 59 13.58 -15.83 4.37
CA ILE A 59 13.26 -14.64 5.16
C ILE A 59 13.42 -15.00 6.64
N ASP A 60 14.31 -14.28 7.31
CA ASP A 60 14.61 -14.41 8.74
C ASP A 60 13.34 -14.10 9.57
N GLN A 61 12.84 -15.09 10.31
CA GLN A 61 11.62 -14.98 11.14
C GLN A 61 11.72 -13.89 12.22
N ARG A 62 12.91 -13.34 12.46
CA ARG A 62 13.14 -12.24 13.39
C ARG A 62 12.47 -10.93 12.98
N GLN A 63 12.21 -10.69 11.68
CA GLN A 63 11.50 -9.46 11.27
C GLN A 63 9.98 -9.51 11.55
N MET A 64 9.37 -10.69 11.53
CA MET A 64 7.94 -10.88 11.86
C MET A 64 7.65 -10.64 13.35
N GLN A 65 8.59 -10.95 14.24
CA GLN A 65 8.46 -10.68 15.68
C GLN A 65 8.56 -9.19 16.03
N GLN A 66 9.30 -8.39 15.25
CA GLN A 66 9.39 -6.96 15.49
C GLN A 66 8.07 -6.22 15.17
N ILE A 67 7.27 -6.71 14.22
CA ILE A 67 5.94 -6.15 13.90
C ILE A 67 4.94 -6.45 15.03
N GLN A 68 4.99 -7.63 15.65
CA GLN A 68 4.16 -7.95 16.83
C GLN A 68 4.55 -7.18 18.09
N TYR A 69 5.82 -6.77 18.23
CA TYR A 69 6.28 -6.06 19.43
C TYR A 69 5.80 -4.60 19.48
N GLN A 70 5.50 -3.98 18.33
CA GLN A 70 5.02 -2.59 18.26
C GLN A 70 3.55 -2.41 18.63
N THR A 71 2.79 -3.48 18.86
CA THR A 71 1.36 -3.42 19.25
C THR A 71 1.12 -3.50 20.77
N LYS A 72 2.14 -3.32 21.62
CA LYS A 72 1.96 -3.35 23.07
C LYS A 72 1.46 -1.99 23.59
N PRO A 73 0.27 -1.88 24.20
CA PRO A 73 -0.23 -0.60 24.72
C PRO A 73 0.63 -0.12 25.89
N SER A 74 1.08 1.13 25.85
CA SER A 74 1.63 1.84 26.99
C SER A 74 0.54 2.12 28.02
N ARG A 75 0.90 1.95 29.30
CA ARG A 75 0.05 2.13 30.48
C ARG A 75 -0.54 3.56 30.54
N PRO A 76 -1.85 3.75 30.78
CA PRO A 76 -2.40 5.09 31.00
C PRO A 76 -1.90 5.69 32.32
N SER A 77 -1.46 6.94 32.28
CA SER A 77 -1.24 7.78 33.46
C SER A 77 -2.57 8.23 34.06
N LYS A 78 -2.62 8.23 35.39
CA LYS A 78 -3.78 8.55 36.23
C LYS A 78 -4.01 10.08 36.27
N PRO A 79 -5.24 10.60 36.11
CA PRO A 79 -5.51 12.00 36.40
C PRO A 79 -5.76 12.24 37.91
N ASN A 80 -5.25 13.37 38.40
CA ASN A 80 -5.39 13.88 39.77
C ASN A 80 -6.78 14.51 40.00
N SER A 81 -7.25 14.43 41.24
CA SER A 81 -8.49 15.05 41.72
C SER A 81 -8.23 16.40 42.39
N THR A 82 -9.16 17.34 42.18
CA THR A 82 -9.54 18.52 42.99
C THR A 82 -10.72 19.18 42.23
N ASP A 83 -11.79 19.78 42.75
CA ASP A 83 -12.27 20.17 44.09
C ASP A 83 -13.81 20.29 44.08
N ILE A 84 -14.39 20.47 45.28
CA ILE A 84 -15.81 20.59 45.64
C ILE A 84 -16.25 22.07 45.65
N GLU A 85 -17.49 22.41 45.24
CA GLU A 85 -18.48 23.28 45.95
C GLU A 85 -19.75 23.55 45.10
N THR A 86 -20.93 23.04 45.49
CA THR A 86 -22.08 23.65 46.24
C THR A 86 -23.02 24.59 45.45
N GLY A 87 -24.35 24.40 45.58
CA GLY A 87 -25.34 25.48 45.33
C GLY A 87 -26.71 25.19 44.69
N SER A 88 -27.65 24.62 45.47
CA SER A 88 -29.09 25.00 45.63
C SER A 88 -30.15 25.06 44.48
N LYS A 89 -31.10 24.10 44.58
CA LYS A 89 -32.60 24.15 44.58
C LYS A 89 -33.45 24.79 43.46
N SER A 90 -34.27 23.94 42.84
CA SER A 90 -35.76 23.98 42.76
C SER A 90 -36.19 22.66 42.07
N GLY A 91 -37.09 21.81 42.54
CA GLY A 91 -38.37 22.05 43.18
C GLY A 91 -39.47 21.94 42.12
N LEU A 92 -39.86 20.72 41.74
CA LEU A 92 -41.23 20.27 41.43
C LEU A 92 -41.23 18.78 40.99
N GLU A 93 -42.11 18.04 41.66
CA GLU A 93 -42.43 16.60 41.73
C GLU A 93 -42.05 15.65 40.56
N TYR A 94 -41.24 14.64 40.87
CA TYR A 94 -41.13 13.39 40.11
C TYR A 94 -40.97 12.22 41.09
N ILE A 95 -42.08 11.77 41.68
CA ILE A 95 -42.07 10.54 42.48
C ILE A 95 -41.92 9.35 41.52
N SER A 96 -40.65 8.96 41.36
CA SER A 96 -40.20 7.56 41.36
C SER A 96 -40.42 6.68 40.11
N VAL A 97 -40.18 7.18 38.90
CA VAL A 97 -39.77 6.26 37.81
C VAL A 97 -38.28 5.89 37.97
N SER A 98 -37.44 6.83 38.46
CA SER A 98 -36.02 6.58 38.73
C SER A 98 -35.73 5.73 39.96
N ARG A 99 -36.58 5.72 40.99
CA ARG A 99 -36.40 4.77 42.10
C ARG A 99 -36.93 3.39 41.71
N VAL A 100 -38.04 3.26 40.99
CA VAL A 100 -38.48 1.94 40.52
C VAL A 100 -37.51 1.36 39.49
N LEU A 101 -36.97 2.16 38.56
CA LEU A 101 -35.94 1.71 37.62
C LEU A 101 -34.57 1.50 38.30
N GLY A 102 -34.20 2.31 39.29
CA GLY A 102 -32.99 2.14 40.10
C GLY A 102 -33.05 0.98 41.09
N PHE A 103 -34.23 0.66 41.64
CA PHE A 103 -34.47 -0.54 42.45
C PHE A 103 -34.63 -1.78 41.57
N LEU A 104 -35.18 -1.69 40.35
CA LEU A 104 -35.21 -2.82 39.41
C LEU A 104 -33.82 -3.11 38.81
N LEU A 105 -33.04 -2.08 38.43
CA LEU A 105 -31.63 -2.23 38.05
C LEU A 105 -30.75 -2.65 39.26
N GLY A 106 -31.05 -2.15 40.46
CA GLY A 106 -30.36 -2.52 41.71
C GLY A 106 -30.69 -3.93 42.21
N LEU A 107 -31.91 -4.42 41.99
CA LEU A 107 -32.30 -5.81 42.27
C LEU A 107 -31.74 -6.77 41.21
N ILE A 108 -31.56 -6.34 39.96
CA ILE A 108 -30.83 -7.13 38.95
C ILE A 108 -29.34 -7.19 39.28
N ILE A 109 -28.72 -6.12 39.80
CA ILE A 109 -27.29 -6.11 40.19
C ILE A 109 -27.03 -6.89 41.49
N THR A 110 -28.02 -7.07 42.37
CA THR A 110 -27.86 -7.81 43.64
C THR A 110 -28.37 -9.26 43.60
N ALA A 111 -29.27 -9.60 42.66
CA ALA A 111 -29.78 -10.97 42.49
C ALA A 111 -29.11 -11.75 41.35
N VAL A 112 -28.40 -11.05 40.45
CA VAL A 112 -27.54 -11.70 39.46
C VAL A 112 -26.16 -11.81 40.11
N PRO A 113 -25.67 -13.02 40.45
CA PRO A 113 -24.34 -13.17 41.05
C PRO A 113 -23.32 -12.39 40.22
N LEU A 114 -22.42 -11.67 40.88
CA LEU A 114 -21.35 -10.88 40.22
C LEU A 114 -20.62 -11.69 39.15
N GLY A 115 -20.57 -13.03 39.29
CA GLY A 115 -20.10 -13.95 38.26
C GLY A 115 -20.86 -13.89 36.94
N ILE A 116 -22.19 -13.84 36.93
CA ILE A 116 -23.00 -13.71 35.71
C ILE A 116 -22.80 -12.32 35.07
N ILE A 117 -22.65 -11.26 35.87
CA ILE A 117 -22.36 -9.92 35.36
C ILE A 117 -20.99 -9.90 34.67
N VAL A 118 -19.97 -10.48 35.31
CA VAL A 118 -18.61 -10.58 34.75
C VAL A 118 -18.59 -11.43 33.48
N THR A 119 -19.29 -12.56 33.44
CA THR A 119 -19.35 -13.41 32.23
C THR A 119 -20.12 -12.76 31.10
N PHE A 120 -21.20 -12.02 31.41
CA PHE A 120 -21.95 -11.25 30.40
C PHE A 120 -21.10 -10.15 29.78
N TYR A 121 -20.37 -9.36 30.58
CA TYR A 121 -19.45 -8.35 30.04
C TYR A 121 -18.29 -8.96 29.26
N ALA A 122 -17.74 -10.09 29.71
CA ALA A 122 -16.72 -10.82 28.98
C ALA A 122 -17.26 -11.30 27.62
N LEU A 123 -18.49 -11.82 27.57
CA LEU A 123 -19.14 -12.25 26.33
C LEU A 123 -19.44 -11.09 25.39
N LEU A 124 -19.96 -9.96 25.91
CA LEU A 124 -20.18 -8.77 25.10
C LEU A 124 -18.86 -8.22 24.52
N SER A 125 -17.80 -8.21 25.32
CA SER A 125 -16.47 -7.79 24.88
C SER A 125 -15.94 -8.70 23.77
N THR A 126 -16.02 -10.03 23.92
CA THR A 126 -15.56 -10.97 22.89
C THR A 126 -16.37 -10.85 21.60
N ILE A 127 -17.70 -10.73 21.70
CA ILE A 127 -18.57 -10.48 20.53
C ILE A 127 -18.21 -9.16 19.85
N SER A 128 -17.99 -8.09 20.62
CA SER A 128 -17.58 -6.79 20.09
C SER A 128 -16.24 -6.88 19.33
N THR A 129 -15.26 -7.62 19.87
CA THR A 129 -13.97 -7.82 19.19
C THR A 129 -14.09 -8.68 17.93
N ALA A 130 -15.00 -9.66 17.92
CA ALA A 130 -15.24 -10.52 16.76
C ALA A 130 -15.94 -9.76 15.60
N LEU A 131 -16.70 -8.71 15.93
CA LEU A 131 -17.39 -7.86 14.95
C LEU A 131 -16.57 -6.63 14.54
N SER A 132 -15.54 -6.26 15.31
CA SER A 132 -14.70 -5.11 14.98
C SER A 132 -13.72 -5.43 13.86
N LEU A 133 -13.68 -4.55 12.86
CA LEU A 133 -12.65 -4.63 11.82
C LEU A 133 -11.25 -4.34 12.40
N PRO A 134 -10.19 -4.87 11.77
CA PRO A 134 -8.82 -4.51 12.13
C PRO A 134 -8.58 -2.99 12.09
N PRO A 135 -7.69 -2.42 12.93
CA PRO A 135 -7.46 -0.98 13.01
C PRO A 135 -7.07 -0.31 11.68
N GLN A 136 -6.38 -1.04 10.80
CA GLN A 136 -6.03 -0.55 9.46
C GLN A 136 -7.24 -0.30 8.55
N CYS A 137 -8.42 -0.78 8.93
CA CYS A 137 -9.67 -0.48 8.24
C CYS A 137 -10.30 0.84 8.68
N THR A 138 -9.77 1.50 9.70
CA THR A 138 -10.24 2.82 10.16
C THR A 138 -9.15 3.88 10.16
N SER A 139 -7.88 3.47 10.25
CA SER A 139 -6.71 4.34 10.20
C SER A 139 -5.80 3.96 9.04
N TYR A 140 -5.87 4.75 7.96
CA TYR A 140 -5.07 4.58 6.75
C TYR A 140 -4.86 5.93 6.04
N SER A 141 -3.82 6.02 5.22
CA SER A 141 -3.62 7.09 4.24
C SER A 141 -4.32 6.77 2.93
N THR A 142 -4.45 7.74 2.02
CA THR A 142 -5.13 7.54 0.73
C THR A 142 -4.20 7.81 -0.45
N LEU A 143 -4.33 6.99 -1.50
CA LEU A 143 -3.76 7.27 -2.82
C LEU A 143 -4.89 7.63 -3.78
N THR A 144 -4.85 8.85 -4.33
CA THR A 144 -5.95 9.41 -5.14
C THR A 144 -5.52 9.95 -6.50
N ASP A 145 -4.23 9.87 -6.83
CA ASP A 145 -3.66 10.38 -8.07
C ASP A 145 -4.07 9.55 -9.29
N ILE A 146 -4.80 10.18 -10.22
CA ILE A 146 -5.28 9.58 -11.47
C ILE A 146 -4.17 9.03 -12.38
N SER A 147 -2.97 9.59 -12.29
CA SER A 147 -1.85 9.17 -13.14
C SER A 147 -1.35 7.76 -12.80
N ARG A 148 -1.87 7.14 -11.72
CA ARG A 148 -1.59 5.75 -11.31
C ARG A 148 -2.41 4.70 -12.05
N LEU A 149 -3.47 5.12 -12.76
CA LEU A 149 -4.35 4.21 -13.47
C LEU A 149 -3.59 3.41 -14.53
N SER A 150 -3.95 2.15 -14.68
CA SER A 150 -3.29 1.19 -15.57
C SER A 150 -3.25 1.59 -17.04
N ASN A 151 -4.14 2.47 -17.49
CA ASN A 151 -4.22 2.97 -18.87
C ASN A 151 -3.58 4.36 -19.05
N TYR A 152 -3.04 4.96 -17.98
CA TYR A 152 -2.45 6.29 -18.04
C TYR A 152 -1.04 6.24 -18.61
N THR A 153 -0.84 6.82 -19.79
CA THR A 153 0.44 6.78 -20.55
C THR A 153 1.09 8.15 -20.74
N SER A 154 0.41 9.23 -20.34
CA SER A 154 0.90 10.60 -20.51
C SER A 154 1.72 11.06 -19.31
N GLY A 155 2.81 11.79 -19.52
CA GLY A 155 3.63 12.34 -18.44
C GLY A 155 4.58 11.30 -17.84
N CYS A 156 5.81 11.72 -17.61
CA CYS A 156 6.89 10.93 -17.04
C CYS A 156 7.68 11.80 -16.06
N CYS A 157 8.25 11.28 -14.97
CA CYS A 157 8.09 9.92 -14.41
C CYS A 157 8.00 10.05 -12.89
N PRO A 158 6.81 10.35 -12.33
CA PRO A 158 6.59 10.29 -10.90
C PRO A 158 7.04 8.94 -10.31
N CYS A 159 7.65 9.04 -9.14
CA CYS A 159 8.12 7.92 -8.34
C CYS A 159 7.49 8.01 -6.95
N ASP A 160 7.24 6.87 -6.33
CA ASP A 160 6.58 6.79 -5.02
C ASP A 160 7.55 6.91 -3.82
N SER A 161 8.61 7.73 -3.94
CA SER A 161 9.51 8.01 -2.80
C SER A 161 8.85 8.75 -1.64
N THR A 162 7.74 9.43 -1.89
CA THR A 162 6.95 10.13 -0.87
C THR A 162 5.91 9.23 -0.21
N VAL A 163 5.67 8.02 -0.73
CA VAL A 163 4.80 7.03 -0.09
C VAL A 163 5.54 6.48 1.12
N SER A 164 5.06 6.80 2.32
CA SER A 164 5.63 6.27 3.56
C SER A 164 5.24 4.80 3.78
N THR A 165 6.01 4.07 4.58
CA THR A 165 5.65 2.69 4.96
C THR A 165 4.48 2.71 5.95
N THR A 166 3.25 2.52 5.46
CA THR A 166 2.01 2.49 6.27
C THR A 166 0.84 1.87 5.49
N TRP A 167 -0.34 1.83 6.09
CA TRP A 167 -1.58 1.39 5.45
C TRP A 167 -2.16 2.46 4.52
N TYR A 168 -2.46 2.08 3.29
CA TYR A 168 -3.09 2.92 2.27
C TYR A 168 -4.37 2.32 1.72
N ARG A 169 -5.34 3.18 1.45
CA ARG A 169 -6.50 2.87 0.62
C ARG A 169 -6.38 3.58 -0.72
N ILE A 170 -6.63 2.87 -1.80
CA ILE A 170 -6.75 3.48 -3.13
C ILE A 170 -8.19 3.97 -3.27
N THR A 171 -8.37 5.25 -3.60
CA THR A 171 -9.69 5.88 -3.72
C THR A 171 -9.71 6.97 -4.78
N GLY A 172 -10.91 7.45 -5.11
CA GLY A 172 -11.09 8.61 -5.98
C GLY A 172 -10.62 8.34 -7.40
N ALA A 173 -9.87 9.28 -7.98
CA ALA A 173 -9.46 9.22 -9.38
C ALA A 173 -8.36 8.16 -9.64
N ALA A 174 -7.68 7.68 -8.59
CA ALA A 174 -6.77 6.55 -8.70
C ALA A 174 -7.50 5.19 -8.77
N GLY A 175 -8.83 5.15 -8.75
CA GLY A 175 -9.58 3.89 -8.75
C GLY A 175 -9.79 3.33 -7.35
N THR A 176 -9.81 2.01 -7.23
CA THR A 176 -10.26 1.33 -5.99
C THR A 176 -9.26 0.35 -5.39
N GLN A 177 -8.27 -0.11 -6.17
CA GLN A 177 -7.31 -1.10 -5.71
C GLN A 177 -5.99 -1.04 -6.49
N LEU A 178 -4.96 -1.70 -5.97
CA LEU A 178 -3.75 -1.96 -6.74
C LEU A 178 -4.09 -2.87 -7.93
N LEU A 179 -3.38 -2.64 -9.03
CA LEU A 179 -3.46 -3.51 -10.20
C LEU A 179 -3.04 -4.94 -9.85
N THR A 180 -3.71 -5.96 -10.40
CA THR A 180 -3.42 -7.38 -10.12
C THR A 180 -2.74 -8.12 -11.25
N TYR A 181 -2.51 -7.43 -12.37
CA TYR A 181 -1.95 -8.02 -13.58
C TYR A 181 -0.70 -7.26 -14.03
N PRO A 182 0.20 -7.92 -14.79
CA PRO A 182 1.39 -7.28 -15.32
C PRO A 182 1.05 -6.08 -16.20
N VAL A 183 1.84 -5.03 -16.04
CA VAL A 183 1.70 -3.77 -16.79
C VAL A 183 3.04 -3.39 -17.39
N SER A 184 3.04 -3.01 -18.66
CA SER A 184 4.26 -2.67 -19.39
C SER A 184 4.84 -1.33 -18.95
N THR A 185 6.15 -1.15 -19.15
CA THR A 185 6.84 0.13 -18.97
C THR A 185 6.15 1.26 -19.74
N GLY A 186 6.00 2.44 -19.11
CA GLY A 186 5.37 3.64 -19.69
C GLY A 186 3.91 3.86 -19.28
N TYR A 187 3.29 2.90 -18.59
CA TYR A 187 1.96 3.04 -18.01
C TYR A 187 2.04 3.51 -16.54
N CYS A 188 0.90 3.92 -15.98
CA CYS A 188 0.79 4.52 -14.65
C CYS A 188 1.72 5.74 -14.49
N SER A 189 1.96 6.45 -15.61
CA SER A 189 2.88 7.60 -15.70
C SER A 189 4.31 7.28 -15.23
N THR A 190 4.77 6.03 -15.33
CA THR A 190 6.13 5.66 -14.92
C THR A 190 6.79 4.68 -15.90
N ASN A 191 8.11 4.66 -15.88
CA ASN A 191 8.93 3.66 -16.55
C ASN A 191 9.15 2.38 -15.72
N THR A 192 8.75 2.36 -14.45
CA THR A 192 8.84 1.18 -13.58
C THR A 192 7.49 0.90 -12.88
N PRO A 193 6.43 0.61 -13.64
CA PRO A 193 5.10 0.39 -13.07
C PRO A 193 5.06 -0.90 -12.26
N GLY A 194 4.39 -0.85 -11.11
CA GLY A 194 4.27 -1.93 -10.15
C GLY A 194 2.83 -2.38 -9.92
N TRP A 195 2.61 -3.70 -9.87
CA TRP A 195 1.32 -4.31 -9.60
C TRP A 195 1.41 -5.27 -8.40
N TRP A 196 0.28 -5.46 -7.74
CA TRP A 196 0.12 -6.43 -6.68
C TRP A 196 0.09 -7.85 -7.27
N ASN A 197 1.09 -8.63 -6.91
CA ASN A 197 1.18 -10.07 -7.18
C ASN A 197 0.93 -10.83 -5.88
N GLY A 198 -0.35 -11.03 -5.58
CA GLY A 198 -0.84 -11.78 -4.43
C GLY A 198 -2.35 -11.96 -4.55
N THR A 199 -2.92 -12.73 -3.63
CA THR A 199 -4.37 -12.94 -3.61
C THR A 199 -5.03 -11.96 -2.65
N HIS A 200 -5.99 -11.17 -3.13
CA HIS A 200 -6.82 -10.35 -2.26
C HIS A 200 -7.64 -11.23 -1.29
N PRO A 201 -7.69 -10.91 0.01
CA PRO A 201 -8.46 -11.71 0.97
C PRO A 201 -9.96 -11.62 0.68
N SER A 202 -10.64 -12.77 0.63
CA SER A 202 -12.10 -12.84 0.52
C SER A 202 -12.79 -12.64 1.87
N THR A 203 -12.17 -13.09 2.96
CA THR A 203 -12.70 -12.99 4.32
C THR A 203 -12.51 -11.58 4.86
N ILE A 204 -13.58 -10.96 5.36
CA ILE A 204 -13.53 -9.65 6.03
C ILE A 204 -12.59 -9.70 7.23
N GLY A 205 -11.73 -8.69 7.36
CA GLY A 205 -10.72 -8.58 8.41
C GLY A 205 -9.47 -9.45 8.18
N ALA A 206 -9.48 -10.37 7.22
CA ALA A 206 -8.30 -11.17 6.90
C ALA A 206 -7.25 -10.34 6.17
N THR A 207 -5.99 -10.66 6.42
CA THR A 207 -4.81 -10.05 5.77
C THR A 207 -4.04 -11.12 4.99
N THR A 208 -3.67 -10.82 3.75
CA THR A 208 -2.79 -11.66 2.93
C THR A 208 -1.50 -10.92 2.59
N SER A 209 -0.41 -11.67 2.41
CA SER A 209 0.84 -11.14 1.91
C SER A 209 0.97 -11.33 0.40
N GLY A 210 1.80 -10.50 -0.22
CA GLY A 210 2.10 -10.56 -1.63
C GLY A 210 3.28 -9.69 -1.98
N THR A 211 3.61 -9.68 -3.26
CA THR A 211 4.74 -8.94 -3.82
C THR A 211 4.24 -7.78 -4.66
N LEU A 212 4.83 -6.59 -4.51
CA LEU A 212 4.75 -5.57 -5.56
C LEU A 212 5.73 -5.99 -6.66
N CYS A 213 5.23 -6.57 -7.74
CA CYS A 213 6.03 -6.88 -8.92
C CYS A 213 6.16 -5.62 -9.77
N THR A 214 7.35 -5.31 -10.28
CA THR A 214 7.57 -4.16 -11.17
C THR A 214 8.01 -4.59 -12.57
N SER A 215 7.62 -3.81 -13.59
CA SER A 215 8.10 -3.97 -14.96
C SER A 215 9.22 -2.99 -15.25
N TYR A 216 10.35 -3.46 -15.77
CA TYR A 216 11.44 -2.60 -16.21
C TYR A 216 12.17 -3.19 -17.40
N SER A 217 12.46 -2.38 -18.43
CA SER A 217 13.21 -2.80 -19.61
C SER A 217 12.67 -4.08 -20.29
N GLY A 218 11.35 -4.27 -20.28
CA GLY A 218 10.68 -5.45 -20.82
C GLY A 218 10.63 -6.67 -19.88
N TYR A 219 11.31 -6.64 -18.73
CA TYR A 219 11.23 -7.70 -17.72
C TYR A 219 10.05 -7.47 -16.79
N LEU A 220 9.15 -8.45 -16.72
CA LEU A 220 8.03 -8.46 -15.79
C LEU A 220 8.47 -9.03 -14.44
N CYS A 221 8.00 -8.43 -13.35
CA CYS A 221 8.35 -8.77 -11.97
C CYS A 221 9.87 -8.81 -11.75
N HIS A 222 10.52 -7.68 -12.03
CA HIS A 222 11.97 -7.57 -11.97
C HIS A 222 12.48 -7.79 -10.52
N PRO A 223 13.39 -8.74 -10.28
CA PRO A 223 13.74 -9.16 -8.92
C PRO A 223 14.41 -8.06 -8.08
N SER A 224 15.16 -7.15 -8.71
CA SER A 224 15.85 -6.05 -8.01
C SER A 224 14.97 -4.86 -7.65
N TYR A 225 13.79 -4.74 -8.27
CA TYR A 225 12.92 -3.57 -8.13
C TYR A 225 11.52 -3.95 -7.62
N SER A 226 11.30 -5.22 -7.30
CA SER A 226 10.06 -5.74 -6.73
C SER A 226 10.18 -5.84 -5.21
N ILE A 227 9.05 -5.78 -4.50
CA ILE A 227 9.01 -5.71 -3.03
C ILE A 227 8.15 -6.86 -2.49
N ASN A 228 8.73 -7.78 -1.73
CA ASN A 228 8.08 -9.03 -1.29
C ASN A 228 7.23 -8.94 -0.01
N SER A 229 7.08 -7.74 0.56
CA SER A 229 6.50 -7.54 1.89
C SER A 229 5.34 -6.54 1.88
N ILE A 230 4.47 -6.63 0.87
CA ILE A 230 3.22 -5.86 0.83
C ILE A 230 2.12 -6.73 1.45
N LEU A 231 1.21 -6.11 2.21
CA LEU A 231 0.04 -6.78 2.79
C LEU A 231 -1.24 -6.17 2.25
N ALA A 232 -2.31 -6.96 2.15
CA ALA A 232 -3.65 -6.49 1.81
C ALA A 232 -4.65 -6.97 2.87
N THR A 233 -5.48 -6.08 3.41
CA THR A 233 -6.58 -6.42 4.33
C THR A 233 -7.93 -6.13 3.66
N ASN A 234 -8.89 -7.05 3.79
CA ASN A 234 -10.27 -6.82 3.36
C ASN A 234 -11.05 -6.10 4.46
N CYS A 235 -11.48 -4.87 4.20
CA CYS A 235 -12.14 -4.00 5.18
C CYS A 235 -13.65 -3.89 4.95
N ASN A 236 -14.26 -4.95 4.41
CA ASN A 236 -15.68 -5.02 4.06
C ASN A 236 -16.06 -4.02 2.95
N GLY A 237 -15.81 -4.41 1.70
CA GLY A 237 -16.16 -3.62 0.50
C GLY A 237 -15.02 -2.79 -0.08
N TYR A 238 -13.84 -2.79 0.55
CA TYR A 238 -12.61 -2.22 0.00
C TYR A 238 -11.38 -2.89 0.61
N TYR A 239 -10.23 -2.67 -0.03
CA TYR A 239 -8.94 -3.14 0.45
C TYR A 239 -8.08 -2.00 0.95
N VAL A 240 -7.33 -2.27 2.02
CA VAL A 240 -6.20 -1.44 2.46
C VAL A 240 -4.91 -2.23 2.33
N TYR A 241 -3.84 -1.53 1.98
CA TYR A 241 -2.56 -2.14 1.67
C TYR A 241 -1.47 -1.58 2.56
N TYR A 242 -0.67 -2.45 3.17
CA TYR A 242 0.54 -2.02 3.84
C TYR A 242 1.62 -1.83 2.79
N LEU A 243 1.79 -0.59 2.35
CA LEU A 243 2.76 -0.20 1.32
C LEU A 243 4.09 0.13 1.98
N GLN A 244 5.16 0.02 1.21
CA GLN A 244 6.51 0.38 1.65
C GLN A 244 7.01 1.61 0.90
N THR A 245 7.85 2.39 1.56
CA THR A 245 8.64 3.43 0.90
C THR A 245 9.53 2.81 -0.16
N ILE A 246 9.44 3.33 -1.38
CA ILE A 246 10.26 2.87 -2.49
C ILE A 246 11.34 3.90 -2.79
N SER A 247 12.58 3.45 -2.94
CA SER A 247 13.64 4.31 -3.44
C SER A 247 13.47 4.54 -4.94
N CYS A 248 13.54 5.81 -5.35
CA CYS A 248 13.78 6.14 -6.74
C CYS A 248 15.26 5.93 -7.03
N TYR A 249 15.59 5.21 -8.09
CA TYR A 249 16.98 4.99 -8.48
C TYR A 249 17.37 5.97 -9.59
N CYS A 250 18.68 6.11 -9.81
CA CYS A 250 19.17 6.81 -10.98
C CYS A 250 18.80 6.04 -12.28
N CYS A 251 19.08 6.66 -13.43
CA CYS A 251 18.97 6.00 -14.74
C CYS A 251 17.57 5.52 -15.14
N TRP A 252 16.54 6.36 -14.92
CA TRP A 252 15.18 6.09 -15.38
C TRP A 252 14.54 4.85 -14.74
N ILE A 253 14.70 4.67 -13.43
CA ILE A 253 13.99 3.63 -12.66
C ILE A 253 13.18 4.34 -11.56
N TYR A 254 11.89 4.50 -11.80
CA TYR A 254 10.96 5.24 -10.93
C TYR A 254 9.81 4.34 -10.47
N PRO A 255 10.03 3.40 -9.53
CA PRO A 255 8.99 2.46 -9.16
C PRO A 255 7.75 3.17 -8.66
N ARG A 256 6.59 2.68 -9.09
CA ARG A 256 5.30 3.29 -8.74
C ARG A 256 4.20 2.25 -8.59
N TYR A 257 3.34 2.42 -7.60
CA TYR A 257 2.14 1.62 -7.39
C TYR A 257 1.08 1.97 -8.45
N CYS A 258 0.79 1.03 -9.35
CA CYS A 258 -0.31 1.11 -10.32
C CYS A 258 -1.64 0.71 -9.69
N THR A 259 -2.70 1.31 -10.22
CA THR A 259 -4.06 1.11 -9.73
C THR A 259 -5.04 0.83 -10.88
N THR A 260 -6.19 0.26 -10.53
CA THR A 260 -7.26 -0.13 -11.48
C THR A 260 -8.06 1.06 -11.96
#